data_AF-U7QT85-F1
#
_entry.id   AF-U7QT85-F1
#
_cell.length_a   1.000
_cell.length_b   1.000
_cell.length_c   1.000
_cell.angle_alpha   90.00
_cell.angle_beta   90.00
_cell.angle_gamma   90.00
#
_symmetry.space_group_name_H-M   'P 1'
#
loop_
_entity.id
_entity.type
_entity.pdbx_description
1 polymer ?
#
loop_
_entity_poly.entity_id
_entity_poly.type
_entity_poly.pdbx_seq_one_letter_code
_entity_poly.pdbx_strand_id
1 'polypeptide(L)' 'MKMAKNQIQFQKGISIHEFISLYGHEEQCQKQVFDMRWPTGYHCPHCGNDNIAS' A
#
# COMPACT_ATOMS: atom_id res chain seq x y z
N MET A 1 -27.16 11.51 24.11
CA MET A 1 -26.27 11.95 23.00
C MET A 1 -25.29 10.83 22.68
N LYS A 2 -25.36 10.16 21.52
CA LYS A 2 -24.32 9.22 21.07
C LYS A 2 -23.22 10.02 20.38
N MET A 3 -22.04 10.13 20.99
CA MET A 3 -20.83 10.56 20.29
C MET A 3 -20.58 9.55 19.17
N ALA A 4 -20.84 9.93 17.93
CA ALA A 4 -20.36 9.16 16.78
C ALA A 4 -18.84 9.22 16.84
N LYS A 5 -18.21 8.22 17.49
CA LYS A 5 -16.75 8.11 17.58
C LYS A 5 -16.23 8.16 16.16
N ASN A 6 -15.54 9.25 15.82
CA ASN A 6 -14.99 9.43 14.49
C ASN A 6 -13.90 8.37 14.32
N GLN A 7 -14.19 7.34 13.51
CA GLN A 7 -13.32 6.17 13.39
C GLN A 7 -11.91 6.55 12.90
N ILE A 8 -11.76 7.72 12.27
CA ILE A 8 -10.46 8.28 11.86
C ILE A 8 -9.53 8.54 13.05
N GLN A 9 -10.05 8.90 14.23
CA GLN A 9 -9.23 9.18 15.42
C GLN A 9 -8.69 7.91 16.09
N PHE A 10 -9.22 6.74 15.72
CA PHE A 10 -8.79 5.44 16.24
C PHE A 10 -8.04 4.61 15.20
N GLN A 11 -7.70 5.18 14.05
CA GLN A 11 -6.83 4.50 13.11
C GLN A 11 -5.43 4.41 13.71
N LYS A 12 -4.87 3.20 13.73
CA LYS A 12 -3.45 2.99 14.04
C LYS A 12 -2.64 3.65 12.93
N GLY A 13 -2.15 4.86 13.20
CA GLY A 13 -1.13 5.48 12.36
C GLY A 13 0.19 4.72 12.47
N ILE A 14 1.03 4.87 11.46
CA ILE A 14 2.42 4.42 11.50
C ILE A 14 3.32 5.59 11.88
N SER A 15 4.39 5.31 12.63
CA SER A 15 5.39 6.32 12.97
C SER A 15 6.15 6.78 11.72
N ILE A 16 6.73 7.98 11.76
CA ILE A 16 7.55 8.50 10.65
C ILE A 16 8.71 7.56 10.31
N HIS A 17 9.35 6.95 11.30
CA HIS A 17 10.43 5.98 11.08
C HIS A 17 9.94 4.71 10.37
N GLU A 18 8.75 4.22 10.73
CA GLU A 18 8.12 3.07 10.06
C GLU A 18 7.74 3.44 8.62
N PHE A 19 7.22 4.64 8.40
CA PHE A 19 6.93 5.14 7.06
C PHE A 19 8.20 5.21 6.19
N ILE A 20 9.31 5.73 6.72
CA ILE A 20 10.59 5.77 5.99
C ILE A 20 11.13 4.35 5.77
N SER A 21 10.95 3.43 6.70
CA SER A 21 11.37 2.03 6.52
C SER A 21 10.58 1.29 5.45
N LEU A 22 9.33 1.70 5.19
CA LEU A 22 8.43 1.06 4.21
C LEU A 22 8.44 1.78 2.84
N TYR A 23 8.65 3.09 2.83
CA TYR A 23 8.50 3.95 1.65
C TYR A 23 9.70 4.89 1.42
N GLY A 24 10.80 4.75 2.16
CA GLY A 24 11.92 5.68 2.13
C GLY A 24 12.74 5.65 0.83
N HIS A 25 12.64 4.57 0.06
CA HIS A 25 13.24 4.42 -1.26
C HIS A 25 12.18 4.18 -2.32
N GLU A 26 12.45 4.66 -3.54
CA GLU A 26 11.50 4.54 -4.66
C GLU A 26 11.17 3.08 -4.98
N GLU A 27 12.17 2.19 -4.98
CA GLU A 27 11.97 0.75 -5.18
C GLU A 27 11.07 0.10 -4.10
N GLN A 28 11.26 0.49 -2.83
CA GLN A 28 10.43 -0.02 -1.73
C GLN A 28 8.99 0.45 -1.87
N CYS A 29 8.79 1.73 -2.19
CA CYS A 29 7.48 2.32 -2.42
C CYS A 29 6.76 1.65 -3.59
N GLN A 30 7.44 1.49 -4.74
CA GLN A 30 6.86 0.84 -5.91
C GLN A 30 6.43 -0.59 -5.62
N LYS A 31 7.30 -1.39 -4.98
CA LYS A 31 6.97 -2.76 -4.57
C LYS A 31 5.78 -2.79 -3.63
N GLN A 32 5.78 -1.93 -2.61
CA GLN A 32 4.72 -1.92 -1.60
C GLN A 32 3.36 -1.51 -2.19
N VAL A 33 3.34 -0.50 -3.06
CA VAL A 33 2.15 -0.07 -3.80
C VAL A 33 1.66 -1.17 -4.75
N PHE A 34 2.57 -1.90 -5.37
CA PHE A 34 2.24 -3.01 -6.25
C PHE A 34 1.59 -4.16 -5.49
N ASP A 35 2.20 -4.63 -4.40
CA ASP A 35 1.64 -5.64 -3.49
C ASP A 35 0.25 -5.21 -2.96
N MET A 36 0.09 -3.92 -2.61
CA MET A 36 -1.20 -3.39 -2.14
C MET A 36 -2.27 -3.34 -3.23
N ARG A 37 -1.89 -3.00 -4.47
CA ARG A 37 -2.83 -2.96 -5.61
C ARG A 37 -3.21 -4.36 -6.09
N TRP A 38 -2.29 -5.31 -6.04
CA TRP A 38 -2.48 -6.66 -6.59
C TRP A 38 -2.08 -7.76 -5.59
N PRO A 39 -2.83 -7.90 -4.47
CA PRO A 39 -2.53 -8.89 -3.45
C PRO A 39 -2.69 -10.34 -3.92
N THR A 40 -3.46 -10.56 -5.00
CA THR A 40 -3.71 -11.89 -5.59
C THR A 40 -2.88 -12.15 -6.85
N GLY A 41 -1.90 -11.30 -7.15
CA GLY A 41 -1.14 -11.32 -8.40
C GLY A 41 -1.67 -10.29 -9.40
N TYR A 42 -0.73 -9.60 -10.05
CA TYR A 42 -1.03 -8.67 -11.13
C TYR A 42 -1.22 -9.45 -12.42
N HIS A 43 -2.31 -9.19 -13.11
CA HIS A 43 -2.54 -9.73 -14.45
C HIS A 43 -2.77 -8.57 -15.41
N CYS A 44 -1.84 -8.38 -16.35
CA CYS A 44 -1.95 -7.36 -17.39
C CYS A 44 -3.18 -7.65 -18.28
N PRO A 45 -4.22 -6.80 -18.30
CA PRO A 45 -5.43 -7.07 -19.11
C PRO A 45 -5.17 -6.98 -20.62
N HIS A 46 -4.03 -6.43 -21.03
CA HIS A 46 -3.65 -6.25 -22.43
C HIS A 46 -2.70 -7.35 -22.95
N CYS A 47 -1.95 -8.00 -22.05
CA CYS A 47 -0.83 -8.87 -22.40
C CYS A 47 -0.78 -10.19 -21.64
N GLY A 48 -1.62 -10.35 -20.61
CA GLY A 48 -1.71 -11.58 -19.80
C GLY A 48 -0.46 -11.92 -18.99
N ASN A 49 0.51 -11.01 -18.94
CA ASN A 49 1.78 -11.24 -18.28
C ASN A 49 1.73 -10.79 -16.82
N ASP A 50 2.31 -11.58 -15.93
CA ASP A 50 2.38 -11.29 -14.49
C ASP A 50 3.66 -10.52 -14.11
N ASN A 51 4.58 -10.32 -15.08
CA ASN A 51 5.82 -9.59 -14.89
C ASN A 51 5.60 -8.10 -15.13
N ILE A 52 5.84 -7.29 -14.09
CA ILE A 52 6.05 -5.86 -14.28
C ILE A 52 7.41 -5.68 -14.96
N ALA A 53 7.45 -4.95 -16.07
CA ALA A 53 8.67 -4.77 -16.85
C ALA A 53 9.79 -4.21 -15.95
N SER A 54 10.93 -4.92 -15.94
CA SER A 54 12.18 -4.50 -15.30
C SER A 54 12.82 -3.33 -16.00
#